data_AF-A0A7S4C9K9-F1
#
_entry.id   AF-A0A7S4C9K9-F1
#
_cell.length_a   1.000
_cell.length_b   1.000
_cell.length_c   1.000
_cell.angle_alpha   90.00
_cell.angle_beta   90.00
_cell.angle_gamma   90.00
#
_symmetry.space_group_name_H-M   'P 1'
#
loop_
_entity.id
_entity.type
_entity.pdbx_description
1 polymer ?
#
loop_
_entity_poly.entity_id
_entity_poly.type
_entity_poly.pdbx_seq_one_letter_code
_entity_poly.pdbx_strand_id
1 'polypeptide(L)'
;GYVYWVQQNSTDQWLVHRQQLPPGGAAPELLFEILCHSELGVVVQLQVYDGMVYWIQRDDGVEGPIFQLWQAAVDGAQKSLAFPPPADHPATIAVDTATDDLCWTELNVLRCRSADFPAVGDLHHYVAGLTPNALAIHQ
;
A
#
# COMPACT_ATOMS: atom_id res chain seq x y z
N GLY A 1 -17.30 0.27 11.31
CA GLY A 1 -16.36 0.48 10.19
C GLY A 1 -15.03 0.96 10.73
N TYR A 2 -13.98 0.97 9.91
CA TYR A 2 -12.68 1.51 10.29
C TYR A 2 -12.26 2.56 9.26
N VAL A 3 -11.51 3.56 9.71
CA VAL A 3 -10.83 4.52 8.84
C VAL A 3 -9.33 4.33 9.02
N TYR A 4 -8.63 4.39 7.89
CA TYR A 4 -7.18 4.33 7.82
C TYR A 4 -6.69 5.62 7.18
N TRP A 5 -5.63 6.20 7.73
CA TRP A 5 -4.96 7.34 7.12
C TRP A 5 -3.47 7.27 7.38
N VAL A 6 -2.75 8.04 6.59
CA VAL A 6 -1.31 8.18 6.67
C VAL A 6 -1.01 9.55 7.24
N GLN A 7 -0.04 9.64 8.15
CA GLN A 7 0.44 10.90 8.71
C GLN A 7 1.96 10.88 8.83
N GLN A 8 2.59 12.01 8.53
CA GLN A 8 3.98 12.27 8.92
C GLN A 8 3.99 12.86 10.33
N ASN A 9 4.74 12.25 11.24
CA ASN A 9 4.91 12.76 12.60
C ASN A 9 5.99 13.86 12.67
N SER A 10 6.19 14.44 13.85
CA SER A 10 7.15 15.52 14.06
C SER A 10 8.63 15.10 13.96
N THR A 11 8.90 13.81 13.78
CA THR A 11 10.25 13.22 13.63
C THR A 11 10.47 12.70 12.21
N ASP A 12 9.70 13.17 11.22
CA ASP A 12 9.76 12.73 9.82
C ASP A 12 9.56 11.23 9.62
N GLN A 13 8.80 10.61 10.51
CA GLN A 13 8.37 9.23 10.36
C GLN A 13 6.95 9.19 9.82
N TRP A 14 6.70 8.27 8.90
CA TRP A 14 5.38 8.05 8.34
C TRP A 14 4.68 6.92 9.08
N LEU A 15 3.47 7.21 9.54
CA LEU A 15 2.62 6.33 10.31
C LEU A 15 1.35 6.01 9.52
N VAL A 16 0.92 4.75 9.55
CA VAL A 16 -0.44 4.36 9.19
C VAL A 16 -1.25 4.21 10.46
N HIS A 17 -2.32 4.98 10.57
CA HIS A 17 -3.25 4.94 11.68
C HIS A 17 -4.48 4.12 11.31
N ARG A 18 -5.10 3.50 12.32
CA ARG A 18 -6.44 2.95 12.23
C ARG A 18 -7.29 3.44 13.37
N GLN A 19 -8.49 3.92 13.03
CA GLN A 19 -9.50 4.31 13.99
C GLN A 19 -10.78 3.52 13.77
N GLN A 20 -11.40 3.10 14.87
CA GLN A 20 -12.74 2.56 14.81
C GLN A 20 -13.75 3.69 14.62
N LEU A 21 -14.57 3.59 13.57
CA LEU A 21 -15.72 4.48 13.44
C LEU A 21 -16.72 4.13 14.54
N PRO A 22 -17.04 5.10 15.42
CA PRO A 22 -17.90 4.83 16.56
C PRO A 22 -19.30 4.43 16.10
N PRO A 23 -19.92 3.39 16.69
CA PRO A 23 -21.35 3.20 16.53
C PRO A 23 -22.09 4.33 17.27
N GLY A 24 -22.98 5.03 16.57
CA GLY A 24 -23.95 5.93 17.21
C GLY A 24 -23.37 7.15 17.94
N GLY A 25 -22.25 7.72 17.47
CA GLY A 25 -21.73 9.00 18.01
C GLY A 25 -20.87 8.89 19.28
N ALA A 26 -20.41 7.69 19.63
CA ALA A 26 -19.36 7.51 20.65
C ALA A 26 -18.06 8.23 20.25
N ALA A 27 -17.16 8.47 21.22
CA ALA A 27 -15.84 9.03 20.92
C ALA A 27 -15.03 8.04 20.07
N PRO A 28 -14.30 8.51 19.06
CA PRO A 28 -13.54 7.62 18.21
C PRO A 28 -12.27 7.14 18.93
N GLU A 29 -11.92 5.87 18.76
CA GLU A 29 -10.77 5.23 19.43
C GLU A 29 -9.67 4.91 18.40
N LEU A 30 -8.46 5.41 18.63
CA LEU A 30 -7.26 5.04 17.86
C LEU A 30 -6.81 3.65 18.33
N LEU A 31 -6.73 2.69 17.42
CA LEU A 31 -6.45 1.31 17.76
C LEU A 31 -4.97 0.95 17.66
N PHE A 32 -4.27 1.44 16.63
CA PHE A 32 -2.84 1.22 16.47
C PHE A 32 -2.18 2.26 15.54
N GLU A 33 -0.85 2.27 15.58
CA GLU A 33 0.01 2.99 14.65
C GLU A 33 1.04 2.01 14.05
N ILE A 34 1.10 1.91 12.73
CA ILE A 34 2.17 1.17 12.03
C ILE A 34 3.23 2.18 11.63
N LEU A 35 4.43 2.04 12.18
CA LEU A 35 5.60 2.73 11.68
C LEU A 35 5.95 2.20 10.29
N CYS A 36 5.72 3.02 9.27
CA CYS A 36 5.99 2.66 7.88
C CYS A 36 7.48 2.84 7.57
N HIS A 37 8.12 3.93 8.01
CA HIS A 37 9.56 4.12 7.83
C HIS A 37 10.19 5.18 8.78
N SER A 38 11.53 5.21 8.81
CA SER A 38 12.36 6.20 9.48
C SER A 38 12.93 7.22 8.48
N GLU A 39 12.62 8.50 8.66
CA GLU A 39 13.30 9.70 8.12
C GLU A 39 13.02 10.14 6.66
N LEU A 40 12.90 9.25 5.66
CA LEU A 40 12.73 9.69 4.25
C LEU A 40 11.62 8.98 3.45
N GLY A 41 10.97 7.99 4.06
CA GLY A 41 10.06 7.07 3.36
C GLY A 41 8.63 7.58 3.29
N VAL A 42 8.09 7.94 2.12
CA VAL A 42 6.70 8.41 1.99
C VAL A 42 5.76 7.26 1.68
N VAL A 43 4.62 7.18 2.39
CA VAL A 43 3.53 6.29 1.99
C VAL A 43 2.72 6.97 0.88
N VAL A 44 2.75 6.39 -0.32
CA VAL A 44 2.12 6.96 -1.52
C VAL A 44 0.65 6.56 -1.62
N GLN A 45 0.34 5.31 -1.26
CA GLN A 45 -1.02 4.81 -1.20
C GLN A 45 -1.13 3.67 -0.20
N LEU A 46 -2.33 3.47 0.35
CA LEU A 46 -2.69 2.34 1.20
C LEU A 46 -3.90 1.59 0.64
N GLN A 47 -4.00 0.30 0.96
CA GLN A 47 -5.14 -0.56 0.69
C GLN A 47 -5.32 -1.55 1.85
N VAL A 48 -6.56 -1.90 2.21
CA VAL A 48 -6.85 -2.86 3.28
C VAL A 48 -7.63 -4.03 2.71
N TYR A 49 -7.17 -5.25 2.96
CA TYR A 49 -7.81 -6.48 2.51
C TYR A 49 -7.50 -7.63 3.46
N ASP A 50 -8.52 -8.46 3.75
CA ASP A 50 -8.43 -9.67 4.59
C ASP A 50 -7.57 -9.52 5.87
N GLY A 51 -7.84 -8.48 6.66
CA GLY A 51 -7.11 -8.25 7.92
C GLY A 51 -5.67 -7.79 7.75
N MET A 52 -5.27 -7.37 6.55
CA MET A 52 -3.95 -6.84 6.23
C MET A 52 -4.05 -5.44 5.63
N VAL A 53 -2.99 -4.66 5.82
CA VAL A 53 -2.78 -3.35 5.20
C VAL A 53 -1.60 -3.45 4.24
N TYR A 54 -1.79 -2.97 3.02
CA TYR A 54 -0.78 -2.85 1.98
C TYR A 54 -0.47 -1.39 1.75
N TRP A 55 0.79 -1.07 1.47
CA TRP A 55 1.13 0.29 1.08
C TRP A 55 2.36 0.35 0.17
N ILE A 56 2.35 1.34 -0.70
CA ILE A 56 3.54 1.74 -1.45
C ILE A 56 4.37 2.65 -0.55
N GLN A 57 5.61 2.28 -0.32
CA GLN A 57 6.61 3.11 0.32
C GLN A 57 7.61 3.59 -0.72
N ARG A 58 7.89 4.89 -0.74
CA ARG A 58 8.96 5.50 -1.52
C ARG A 58 10.10 5.89 -0.59
N ASP A 59 11.27 5.28 -0.77
CA ASP A 59 12.51 5.66 -0.08
C ASP A 59 13.39 6.48 -1.03
N ASP A 60 13.75 7.70 -0.64
CA ASP A 60 14.63 8.56 -1.42
C ASP A 60 16.10 8.20 -1.17
N GLY A 61 16.58 7.18 -1.88
CA GLY A 61 17.97 6.72 -1.83
C GLY A 61 18.93 7.59 -2.65
N VAL A 62 20.24 7.37 -2.46
CA VAL A 62 21.32 8.10 -3.16
C VAL A 62 21.25 7.93 -4.68
N GLU A 63 20.78 6.77 -5.16
CA GLU A 63 20.67 6.44 -6.58
C GLU A 63 19.33 6.84 -7.21
N GLY A 64 18.43 7.46 -6.42
CA GLY A 64 17.08 7.83 -6.82
C GLY A 64 16.00 7.18 -5.95
N PRO A 65 14.71 7.48 -6.23
CA PRO A 65 13.60 6.96 -5.45
C PRO A 65 13.44 5.45 -5.67
N ILE A 66 13.41 4.70 -4.57
CA ILE A 66 13.15 3.26 -4.56
C ILE A 66 11.73 3.07 -4.05
N PHE A 67 10.92 2.33 -4.79
CA PHE A 67 9.55 2.04 -4.38
C PHE A 67 9.39 0.58 -3.98
N GLN A 68 8.79 0.36 -2.82
CA GLN A 68 8.59 -0.94 -2.22
C GLN A 68 7.12 -1.11 -1.86
N LEU A 69 6.59 -2.30 -2.14
CA LEU A 69 5.27 -2.67 -1.69
C LEU A 69 5.41 -3.43 -0.37
N TRP A 70 4.81 -2.88 0.67
CA TRP A 70 4.87 -3.41 2.02
C TRP A 70 3.50 -3.89 2.47
N GLN A 71 3.52 -4.80 3.44
CA GLN A 71 2.32 -5.29 4.10
C GLN A 71 2.53 -5.42 5.61
N ALA A 72 1.43 -5.40 6.35
CA ALA A 72 1.35 -5.74 7.76
C ALA A 72 -0.08 -6.16 8.11
N ALA A 73 -0.27 -6.91 9.20
CA ALA A 73 -1.60 -7.16 9.75
C ALA A 73 -2.25 -5.85 10.24
N VAL A 74 -3.59 -5.82 10.29
CA VAL A 74 -4.37 -4.68 10.83
C VAL A 74 -4.30 -4.54 12.35
N ASP A 75 -3.34 -5.19 13.00
CA ASP A 75 -2.92 -4.89 14.37
C ASP A 75 -1.47 -4.35 14.40
N GLY A 76 -0.87 -4.19 13.23
CA GLY A 76 0.51 -3.76 13.01
C GLY A 76 1.56 -4.86 13.11
N ALA A 77 1.17 -6.11 13.37
CA ALA A 77 2.10 -7.23 13.38
C ALA A 77 2.52 -7.64 11.95
N GLN A 78 3.50 -8.54 11.87
CA GLN A 78 3.91 -9.22 10.63
C GLN A 78 4.31 -8.27 9.48
N LYS A 79 4.85 -7.09 9.81
CA LYS A 79 5.37 -6.15 8.82
C LYS A 79 6.45 -6.82 7.96
N SER A 80 6.26 -6.84 6.65
CA SER A 80 7.18 -7.45 5.69
C SER A 80 7.07 -6.78 4.32
N LEU A 81 8.09 -6.99 3.48
CA LEU A 81 8.01 -6.68 2.05
C LEU A 81 7.01 -7.64 1.41
N ALA A 82 6.01 -7.11 0.72
CA ALA A 82 5.05 -7.91 -0.01
C ALA A 82 5.65 -8.47 -1.31
N PHE A 83 6.56 -7.72 -1.97
CA PHE A 83 7.13 -8.09 -3.28
C PHE A 83 8.62 -7.75 -3.43
N PRO A 84 9.45 -8.70 -3.90
CA PRO A 84 10.72 -8.44 -4.58
C PRO A 84 10.57 -8.69 -6.10
N PRO A 85 10.98 -7.81 -7.04
CA PRO A 85 11.80 -6.58 -6.96
C PRO A 85 10.98 -5.28 -6.89
N PRO A 86 11.63 -4.11 -6.66
CA PRO A 86 10.95 -2.81 -6.62
C PRO A 86 10.10 -2.58 -7.86
N ALA A 87 8.89 -2.08 -7.64
CA ALA A 87 8.04 -1.61 -8.73
C ALA A 87 8.62 -0.31 -9.29
N ASP A 88 8.55 -0.13 -10.61
CA ASP A 88 9.11 1.05 -11.26
C ASP A 88 8.12 2.23 -11.19
N HIS A 89 8.32 3.07 -10.17
CA HIS A 89 7.50 4.24 -9.88
C HIS A 89 5.99 3.93 -9.77
N PRO A 90 5.59 3.05 -8.82
CA PRO A 90 4.19 2.77 -8.58
C PRO A 90 3.44 3.96 -8.01
N ALA A 91 2.34 4.31 -8.67
CA ALA A 91 1.45 5.38 -8.23
C ALA A 91 0.28 4.86 -7.39
N THR A 92 -0.25 3.69 -7.75
CA THR A 92 -1.46 3.17 -7.12
C THR A 92 -1.47 1.66 -6.96
N ILE A 93 -2.22 1.18 -5.96
CA ILE A 93 -2.52 -0.22 -5.66
C ILE A 93 -4.03 -0.45 -5.54
N ALA A 94 -4.51 -1.64 -5.91
CA ALA A 94 -5.87 -2.10 -5.67
C ALA A 94 -5.86 -3.62 -5.48
N VAL A 95 -6.76 -4.18 -4.69
CA VAL A 95 -6.89 -5.63 -4.55
C VAL A 95 -8.10 -6.12 -5.34
N ASP A 96 -7.90 -7.13 -6.18
CA ASP A 96 -8.97 -7.89 -6.83
C ASP A 96 -9.36 -9.05 -5.93
N THR A 97 -10.52 -8.96 -5.27
CA THR A 97 -10.97 -10.02 -4.36
C THR A 97 -11.62 -11.19 -5.10
N ALA A 98 -11.78 -11.12 -6.43
CA ALA A 98 -12.32 -12.23 -7.22
C ALA A 98 -11.22 -13.23 -7.59
N THR A 99 -10.00 -12.74 -7.79
CA THR A 99 -8.82 -13.55 -8.12
C THR A 99 -7.79 -13.62 -6.99
N ASP A 100 -8.00 -12.85 -5.92
CA ASP A 100 -7.03 -12.62 -4.86
C ASP A 100 -5.70 -12.03 -5.40
N ASP A 101 -5.81 -11.06 -6.32
CA ASP A 101 -4.64 -10.36 -6.87
C ASP A 101 -4.42 -9.02 -6.15
N LEU A 102 -3.16 -8.67 -5.92
CA LEU A 102 -2.77 -7.28 -5.70
C LEU A 102 -2.35 -6.67 -7.04
N CYS A 103 -3.07 -5.64 -7.47
CA CYS A 103 -2.82 -4.88 -8.71
C CYS A 103 -2.12 -3.57 -8.40
N TRP A 104 -1.17 -3.15 -9.24
CA TRP A 104 -0.53 -1.84 -9.15
C TRP A 104 -0.16 -1.28 -10.51
N THR A 105 0.03 0.03 -10.57
CA THR A 105 0.53 0.73 -11.77
C THR A 105 2.04 0.91 -11.67
N GLU A 106 2.71 1.07 -12.81
CA GLU A 106 4.11 1.49 -12.89
C GLU A 106 4.24 2.58 -13.95
N LEU A 107 4.56 3.81 -13.50
CA LEU A 107 4.48 5.00 -14.35
C LEU A 107 5.59 5.06 -15.39
N ASN A 108 6.82 4.67 -15.03
CA ASN A 108 7.97 4.82 -15.91
C ASN A 108 7.96 3.82 -17.07
N VAL A 109 7.35 2.65 -16.86
CA VAL A 109 7.24 1.57 -17.85
C VAL A 109 5.85 1.43 -18.44
N LEU A 110 4.94 2.36 -18.12
CA LEU A 110 3.60 2.49 -18.71
C LEU A 110 2.81 1.17 -18.67
N ARG A 111 2.73 0.55 -17.49
CA ARG A 111 2.01 -0.72 -17.35
C ARG A 111 1.30 -0.82 -16.02
N CYS A 112 0.33 -1.72 -15.97
CA CYS A 112 -0.20 -2.26 -14.74
C CYS A 112 0.38 -3.67 -14.54
N ARG A 113 0.58 -4.03 -13.28
CA ARG A 113 0.98 -5.37 -12.87
C ARG A 113 -0.04 -5.90 -11.90
N SER A 114 -0.23 -7.21 -11.88
CA SER A 114 -0.89 -7.89 -10.78
C SER A 114 -0.06 -9.09 -10.37
N ALA A 115 -0.27 -9.53 -9.13
CA ALA A 115 0.27 -10.78 -8.68
C ALA A 115 -0.64 -11.42 -7.65
N ASP A 116 -0.60 -12.75 -7.62
CA ASP A 116 -1.29 -13.55 -6.62
C ASP A 116 -0.95 -13.04 -5.21
N PHE A 117 -1.97 -13.01 -4.36
CA PHE A 117 -1.91 -12.59 -2.97
C PHE A 117 -2.69 -13.61 -2.10
N PRO A 118 -2.26 -13.95 -0.87
CA PRO A 118 -1.07 -13.52 -0.12
C PRO A 118 0.24 -14.22 -0.50
N ALA A 119 0.19 -15.19 -1.41
CA ALA A 119 1.36 -15.94 -1.84
C ALA A 119 1.83 -15.41 -3.19
N VAL A 120 3.12 -15.04 -3.28
CA VAL A 120 3.74 -14.59 -4.54
C VAL A 120 3.90 -15.78 -5.47
N GLY A 121 2.92 -15.96 -6.35
CA GLY A 121 2.96 -16.91 -7.45
C GLY A 121 3.28 -16.20 -8.75
N ASP A 122 2.22 -15.95 -9.51
CA ASP A 122 2.34 -15.45 -10.87
C ASP A 122 2.31 -13.92 -10.95
N LEU A 123 3.05 -13.39 -11.91
CA LEU A 123 3.12 -11.97 -12.19
C LEU A 123 2.50 -11.68 -13.54
N HIS A 124 1.37 -10.97 -13.54
CA HIS A 124 0.67 -10.59 -14.76
C HIS A 124 0.95 -9.14 -15.12
N HIS A 125 1.14 -8.86 -16.42
CA HIS A 125 1.41 -7.52 -16.93
C HIS A 125 0.34 -7.08 -17.93
N TYR A 126 -0.10 -5.83 -17.80
CA TYR A 126 -1.03 -5.19 -18.69
C TYR A 126 -0.40 -3.91 -19.23
N VAL A 127 -0.27 -3.78 -20.55
CA VAL A 127 0.30 -2.56 -21.14
C VAL A 127 -0.77 -1.47 -21.13
N ALA A 128 -0.52 -0.40 -20.39
CA ALA A 128 -1.29 0.83 -20.49
C ALA A 128 -0.61 1.66 -21.57
N GLY A 129 -1.22 1.90 -22.73
CA GLY A 129 -0.61 2.69 -23.80
C GLY A 129 -0.25 4.15 -23.43
N LEU A 130 -0.47 4.55 -22.17
CA LEU A 130 -0.23 5.83 -21.51
C LEU A 130 0.11 5.60 -20.03
N THR A 131 0.52 6.65 -19.31
CA THR A 131 0.83 6.60 -17.87
C THR A 131 -0.38 6.20 -17.03
N PRO A 132 -0.39 5.01 -16.39
CA PRO A 132 -1.52 4.58 -15.60
C PRO A 132 -1.40 5.16 -14.17
N ASN A 133 -2.17 6.21 -13.86
CA ASN A 133 -2.04 6.94 -12.58
C ASN A 133 -3.07 6.53 -11.52
N ALA A 134 -4.11 5.78 -11.90
CA ALA A 134 -5.19 5.38 -11.02
C ALA A 134 -5.70 3.99 -11.39
N LEU A 135 -6.09 3.20 -10.39
CA LEU A 135 -6.69 1.89 -10.54
C LEU A 135 -7.96 1.82 -9.70
N ALA A 136 -8.97 1.19 -10.26
CA ALA A 136 -10.15 0.75 -9.56
C ALA A 136 -10.55 -0.61 -10.12
N ILE A 137 -10.99 -1.49 -9.24
CA ILE A 137 -11.46 -2.82 -9.61
C ILE A 137 -12.97 -2.82 -9.38
N HIS A 138 -13.71 -3.23 -10.40
CA HIS A 138 -15.16 -3.36 -10.37
C HIS A 138 -15.52 -4.85 -10.45
N GLN A 139 -16.37 -5.29 -9.53
CA GLN A 139 -16.88 -6.67 -9.47
C GLN A 139 -18.29 -6.76 -10.03
#